data_AF-A0A5C9CKR3-F1
#
_entry.id   AF-A0A5C9CKR3-F1
#
_cell.length_a   1.000
_cell.length_b   1.000
_cell.length_c   1.000
_cell.angle_alpha   90.00
_cell.angle_beta   90.00
_cell.angle_gamma   90.00
#
_symmetry.space_group_name_H-M   'P 1'
#
loop_
_entity.id
_entity.type
_entity.pdbx_description
1 polymer ?
#
loop_
_entity_poly.entity_id
_entity_poly.type
_entity_poly.pdbx_seq_one_letter_code
_entity_poly.pdbx_strand_id
1 'polypeptide(L)'
;MTIQFTIEMRNQIHDMPVRDEIREFLFKIWAEVLAISAVRQGLKHEETLLLKKTASNLIWASSAKPNRTDRARVISDLPELLQCLRTGLALLNMSPTEQEEHIKRVSAVLVEAFMSKTQAIADEQIQALAARLANLEDYISDDGAEELPLDAQSIEDLLDVDASALDVITDGGGTASAVMLEWARELDLGAWFVLKYNDQESQVQYAWRSPMGHLHLFASNVGHSYLIQTVRLAAYLQAGLLESQETEPLTQRATRDALDKLEANPDMLLA
;
A
#
# COMPACT_ATOMS: atom_id res chain seq x y z
N MET A 1 2.00 -33.39 7.72
CA MET A 1 2.82 -32.26 8.22
C MET A 1 2.88 -31.12 7.20
N THR A 2 3.35 -31.35 5.95
CA THR A 2 3.39 -30.31 4.91
C THR A 2 2.04 -29.63 4.67
N ILE A 3 0.96 -30.41 4.47
CA ILE A 3 -0.40 -29.89 4.27
C ILE A 3 -0.83 -28.96 5.41
N GLN A 4 -0.48 -29.28 6.67
CA GLN A 4 -0.82 -28.46 7.83
C GLN A 4 -0.08 -27.12 7.80
N PHE A 5 1.22 -27.11 7.49
CA PHE A 5 1.99 -25.87 7.36
C PHE A 5 1.56 -25.03 6.15
N THR A 6 1.19 -25.66 5.03
CA THR A 6 0.63 -24.95 3.87
C THR A 6 -0.70 -24.27 4.23
N ILE A 7 -1.59 -24.93 4.96
CA ILE A 7 -2.85 -24.34 5.44
C ILE A 7 -2.57 -23.21 6.43
N GLU A 8 -1.68 -23.42 7.39
CA GLU A 8 -1.29 -22.40 8.38
C GLU A 8 -0.75 -21.14 7.71
N MET A 9 0.18 -21.29 6.75
CA MET A 9 0.71 -20.16 5.99
C MET A 9 -0.36 -19.49 5.13
N ARG A 10 -1.22 -20.26 4.45
CA ARG A 10 -2.30 -19.70 3.63
C ARG A 10 -3.26 -18.86 4.45
N ASN A 11 -3.60 -19.30 5.66
CA ASN A 11 -4.42 -18.53 6.58
C ASN A 11 -3.69 -17.27 7.07
N GLN A 12 -2.38 -17.35 7.34
CA GLN A 12 -1.59 -16.21 7.82
C GLN A 12 -1.46 -15.07 6.79
N ILE A 13 -1.48 -15.37 5.49
CA ILE A 13 -1.27 -14.37 4.42
C ILE A 13 -2.48 -14.15 3.51
N HIS A 14 -3.66 -14.67 3.89
CA HIS A 14 -4.90 -14.60 3.10
C HIS A 14 -5.26 -13.15 2.72
N ASP A 15 -5.25 -12.26 3.70
CA ASP A 15 -5.58 -10.83 3.52
C ASP A 15 -4.34 -9.96 3.28
N MET A 16 -3.17 -10.57 3.05
CA MET A 16 -1.92 -9.86 2.86
C MET A 16 -1.54 -9.78 1.37
N PRO A 17 -1.13 -8.61 0.88
CA PRO A 17 -0.65 -8.39 -0.49
C PRO A 17 0.77 -8.92 -0.68
N VAL A 18 0.91 -10.24 -0.57
CA VAL A 18 2.18 -10.96 -0.80
C VAL A 18 2.25 -11.35 -2.27
N ARG A 19 3.39 -11.07 -2.92
CA ARG A 19 3.65 -11.45 -4.32
C ARG A 19 3.54 -12.95 -4.52
N ASP A 20 3.00 -13.36 -5.67
CA ASP A 20 2.64 -14.75 -5.93
C ASP A 20 3.85 -15.69 -5.94
N GLU A 21 5.02 -15.21 -6.31
CA GLU A 21 6.29 -15.97 -6.26
C GLU A 21 6.68 -16.33 -4.82
N ILE A 22 6.45 -15.42 -3.87
CA ILE A 22 6.69 -15.68 -2.45
C ILE A 22 5.64 -16.63 -1.89
N ARG A 23 4.36 -16.46 -2.27
CA ARG A 23 3.30 -17.40 -1.90
C ARG A 23 3.62 -18.80 -2.41
N GLU A 24 4.02 -18.91 -3.67
CA GLU A 24 4.40 -20.17 -4.29
C GLU A 24 5.60 -20.81 -3.58
N PHE A 25 6.65 -20.04 -3.32
CA PHE A 25 7.82 -20.51 -2.57
C PHE A 25 7.43 -21.01 -1.17
N LEU A 26 6.63 -20.23 -0.42
CA LEU A 26 6.19 -20.59 0.92
C LEU A 26 5.36 -21.87 0.92
N PHE A 27 4.39 -21.98 0.02
CA PHE A 27 3.43 -23.08 0.01
C PHE A 27 4.00 -24.37 -0.56
N LYS A 28 4.85 -24.29 -1.59
CA LYS A 28 5.39 -25.47 -2.29
C LYS A 28 6.75 -25.92 -1.76
N ILE A 29 7.58 -24.99 -1.25
CA ILE A 29 8.95 -25.31 -0.84
C ILE A 29 9.12 -25.15 0.66
N TRP A 30 8.81 -23.98 1.21
CA TRP A 30 9.08 -23.68 2.62
C TRP A 30 8.22 -24.50 3.59
N ALA A 31 6.98 -24.83 3.21
CA ALA A 31 6.12 -25.74 3.96
C ALA A 31 6.72 -27.14 4.10
N GLU A 32 7.47 -27.62 3.09
CA GLU A 32 8.19 -28.89 3.15
C GLU A 32 9.39 -28.81 4.08
N VAL A 33 10.15 -27.71 4.03
CA VAL A 33 11.27 -27.45 4.96
C VAL A 33 10.80 -27.52 6.41
N LEU A 34 9.69 -26.84 6.74
CA LEU A 34 9.10 -26.88 8.08
C LEU A 34 8.62 -28.28 8.46
N ALA A 35 8.02 -29.01 7.53
CA ALA A 35 7.58 -30.38 7.77
C ALA A 35 8.75 -31.31 8.10
N ILE A 36 9.85 -31.23 7.35
CA ILE A 36 11.04 -32.05 7.59
C ILE A 36 11.69 -31.70 8.93
N SER A 37 11.87 -30.41 9.22
CA SER A 37 12.46 -29.99 10.49
C SER A 37 11.59 -30.42 11.69
N ALA A 38 10.28 -30.22 11.60
CA ALA A 38 9.34 -30.63 12.65
C ALA A 38 9.32 -32.16 12.89
N VAL A 39 9.48 -32.97 11.84
CA VAL A 39 9.55 -34.43 11.96
C VAL A 39 10.89 -34.88 12.54
N ARG A 40 12.00 -34.26 12.12
CA ARG A 40 13.34 -34.66 12.56
C ARG A 40 13.67 -34.21 13.99
N GLN A 41 13.23 -33.02 14.37
CA GLN A 41 13.69 -32.36 15.61
C GLN A 41 12.56 -32.04 16.57
N GLY A 42 11.33 -31.98 16.09
CA GLY A 42 10.14 -31.67 16.88
C GLY A 42 9.70 -30.21 16.75
N LEU A 43 8.39 -29.99 16.93
CA LEU A 43 7.74 -28.69 16.67
C LEU A 43 8.24 -27.51 17.53
N LYS A 44 8.83 -27.80 18.68
CA LYS A 44 9.35 -26.80 19.64
C LYS A 44 10.87 -26.71 19.65
N HIS A 45 11.54 -27.46 18.79
CA HIS A 45 12.99 -27.41 18.69
C HIS A 45 13.44 -26.06 18.16
N GLU A 46 14.58 -25.57 18.64
CA GLU A 46 15.11 -24.24 18.32
C GLU A 46 15.24 -24.03 16.81
N GLU A 47 15.75 -25.02 16.07
CA GLU A 47 15.89 -24.96 14.61
C GLU A 47 14.53 -24.89 13.89
N THR A 48 13.54 -25.66 14.33
CA THR A 48 12.18 -25.61 13.76
C THR A 48 11.53 -24.27 14.02
N LEU A 49 11.75 -23.69 15.22
CA LEU A 49 11.26 -22.35 15.55
C LEU A 49 11.97 -21.27 14.73
N LEU A 50 13.27 -21.41 14.50
CA LEU A 50 14.04 -20.52 13.63
C LEU A 50 13.49 -20.53 12.20
N LEU A 51 13.24 -21.72 11.63
CA LEU A 51 12.70 -21.84 10.26
C LEU A 51 11.28 -21.27 10.13
N LYS A 52 10.45 -21.39 11.19
CA LYS A 52 9.15 -20.70 11.24
C LYS A 52 9.32 -19.19 11.24
N LYS A 53 10.24 -18.68 12.06
CA LYS A 53 10.58 -17.25 12.10
C LYS A 53 11.10 -16.76 10.75
N THR A 54 11.91 -17.55 10.05
CA THR A 54 12.39 -17.25 8.69
C THR A 54 11.25 -17.07 7.69
N ALA A 55 10.16 -17.86 7.79
CA ALA A 55 8.97 -17.67 6.96
C ALA A 55 8.32 -16.30 7.21
N SER A 56 8.13 -15.93 8.48
CA SER A 56 7.57 -14.64 8.88
C SER A 56 8.47 -13.47 8.45
N ASN A 57 9.79 -13.61 8.62
CA ASN A 57 10.77 -12.62 8.18
C ASN A 57 10.78 -12.46 6.66
N LEU A 58 10.60 -13.55 5.90
CA LEU A 58 10.51 -13.50 4.45
C LEU A 58 9.23 -12.77 3.99
N ILE A 59 8.08 -13.11 4.57
CA ILE A 59 6.81 -12.41 4.30
C ILE A 59 6.99 -10.92 4.57
N TRP A 60 7.56 -10.58 5.74
CA TRP A 60 7.82 -9.20 6.12
C TRP A 60 8.77 -8.50 5.13
N ALA A 61 9.91 -9.09 4.79
CA ALA A 61 10.90 -8.51 3.87
C ALA A 61 10.38 -8.36 2.43
N SER A 62 9.45 -9.23 2.01
CA SER A 62 8.81 -9.19 0.68
C SER A 62 7.63 -8.22 0.59
N SER A 63 7.16 -7.71 1.73
CA SER A 63 6.15 -6.66 1.78
C SER A 63 6.84 -5.30 1.59
N ALA A 64 6.18 -4.33 0.98
CA ALA A 64 6.80 -3.02 0.81
C ALA A 64 7.23 -2.38 2.15
N LYS A 65 8.18 -1.45 2.06
CA LYS A 65 8.77 -0.76 3.21
C LYS A 65 8.73 0.75 2.95
N PRO A 66 7.64 1.43 3.35
CA PRO A 66 7.43 2.85 3.02
C PRO A 66 8.40 3.79 3.75
N ASN A 67 8.97 3.37 4.89
CA ASN A 67 9.89 4.19 5.67
C ASN A 67 11.36 3.75 5.50
N ARG A 68 12.30 4.70 5.70
CA ARG A 68 13.74 4.47 5.54
C ARG A 68 14.31 3.53 6.61
N THR A 69 13.75 3.53 7.81
CA THR A 69 14.20 2.72 8.95
C THR A 69 13.93 1.23 8.73
N ASP A 70 12.74 0.87 8.27
CA ASP A 70 12.36 -0.49 7.93
C ASP A 70 13.13 -0.97 6.71
N ARG A 71 13.38 -0.10 5.71
CA ARG A 71 14.32 -0.41 4.62
C ARG A 71 15.72 -0.71 5.15
N ALA A 72 16.26 0.12 6.04
CA ALA A 72 17.57 -0.11 6.64
C ALA A 72 17.62 -1.41 7.47
N ARG A 73 16.53 -1.72 8.20
CA ARG A 73 16.39 -2.97 8.94
C ARG A 73 16.34 -4.18 8.01
N VAL A 74 15.52 -4.17 6.96
CA VAL A 74 15.51 -5.29 6.00
C VAL A 74 16.89 -5.44 5.36
N ILE A 75 17.59 -4.35 5.00
CA ILE A 75 18.96 -4.42 4.44
C ILE A 75 19.93 -5.06 5.43
N SER A 76 19.85 -4.68 6.71
CA SER A 76 20.66 -5.23 7.79
C SER A 76 20.38 -6.71 8.04
N ASP A 77 19.11 -7.12 8.00
CA ASP A 77 18.65 -8.46 8.33
C ASP A 77 18.72 -9.42 7.13
N LEU A 78 18.86 -8.89 5.90
CA LEU A 78 18.84 -9.67 4.65
C LEU A 78 19.92 -10.75 4.58
N PRO A 79 21.19 -10.51 4.97
CA PRO A 79 22.23 -11.54 4.92
C PRO A 79 21.87 -12.77 5.79
N GLU A 80 21.36 -12.53 6.99
CA GLU A 80 20.94 -13.60 7.92
C GLU A 80 19.71 -14.33 7.39
N LEU A 81 18.73 -13.60 6.83
CA LEU A 81 17.55 -14.17 6.20
C LEU A 81 17.94 -15.12 5.06
N LEU A 82 18.78 -14.67 4.12
CA LEU A 82 19.22 -15.47 2.99
C LEU A 82 20.04 -16.69 3.44
N GLN A 83 20.83 -16.56 4.51
CA GLN A 83 21.56 -17.68 5.08
C GLN A 83 20.61 -18.72 5.68
N CYS A 84 19.59 -18.29 6.43
CA CYS A 84 18.58 -19.20 6.99
C CYS A 84 17.76 -19.90 5.89
N LEU A 85 17.44 -19.20 4.80
CA LEU A 85 16.77 -19.79 3.64
C LEU A 85 17.63 -20.90 3.00
N ARG A 86 18.93 -20.66 2.79
CA ARG A 86 19.86 -21.68 2.28
C ARG A 86 19.94 -22.90 3.20
N THR A 87 20.08 -22.68 4.50
CA THR A 87 20.10 -23.77 5.49
C THR A 87 18.80 -24.58 5.46
N GLY A 88 17.64 -23.92 5.33
CA GLY A 88 16.35 -24.59 5.20
C GLY A 88 16.24 -25.42 3.91
N LEU A 89 16.64 -24.87 2.76
CA LEU A 89 16.61 -25.58 1.48
C LEU A 89 17.53 -26.82 1.47
N ALA A 90 18.66 -26.77 2.18
CA ALA A 90 19.55 -27.91 2.34
C ALA A 90 18.87 -29.11 3.04
N LEU A 91 17.83 -28.90 3.85
CA LEU A 91 17.07 -29.99 4.48
C LEU A 91 16.28 -30.84 3.47
N LEU A 92 15.97 -30.28 2.29
CA LEU A 92 15.26 -30.95 1.20
C LEU A 92 16.19 -31.82 0.33
N ASN A 93 17.49 -31.93 0.68
CA ASN A 93 18.52 -32.60 -0.14
C ASN A 93 18.65 -32.02 -1.57
N MET A 94 18.28 -30.76 -1.77
CA MET A 94 18.46 -30.06 -3.06
C MET A 94 19.93 -29.86 -3.36
N SER A 95 20.30 -29.95 -4.64
CA SER A 95 21.65 -29.61 -5.09
C SER A 95 21.97 -28.12 -4.86
N PRO A 96 23.25 -27.75 -4.71
CA PRO A 96 23.64 -26.34 -4.53
C PRO A 96 23.12 -25.42 -5.65
N THR A 97 23.04 -25.93 -6.88
CA THR A 97 22.50 -25.20 -8.03
C THR A 97 21.01 -24.91 -7.89
N GLU A 98 20.21 -25.91 -7.51
CA GLU A 98 18.77 -25.74 -7.29
C GLU A 98 18.47 -24.79 -6.11
N GLN A 99 19.25 -24.91 -5.03
CA GLN A 99 19.14 -23.98 -3.90
C GLN A 99 19.38 -22.54 -4.35
N GLU A 100 20.44 -22.30 -5.13
CA GLU A 100 20.78 -20.97 -5.61
C GLU A 100 19.73 -20.41 -6.59
N GLU A 101 19.06 -21.24 -7.39
CA GLU A 101 17.92 -20.80 -8.20
C GLU A 101 16.74 -20.31 -7.37
N HIS A 102 16.38 -21.06 -6.31
CA HIS A 102 15.33 -20.63 -5.39
C HIS A 102 15.70 -19.33 -4.67
N ILE A 103 16.94 -19.23 -4.18
CA ILE A 103 17.44 -18.01 -3.54
C ILE A 103 17.46 -16.83 -4.50
N LYS A 104 17.84 -17.03 -5.77
CA LYS A 104 17.80 -15.97 -6.79
C LYS A 104 16.37 -15.50 -7.05
N ARG A 105 15.40 -16.41 -7.19
CA ARG A 105 13.99 -16.06 -7.36
C ARG A 105 13.46 -15.26 -6.17
N VAL A 106 13.70 -15.74 -4.94
CA VAL A 106 13.32 -15.01 -3.72
C VAL A 106 14.00 -13.64 -3.65
N SER A 107 15.30 -13.58 -3.92
CA SER A 107 16.07 -12.33 -3.86
C SER A 107 15.61 -11.32 -4.90
N ALA A 108 15.26 -11.77 -6.12
CA ALA A 108 14.69 -10.89 -7.14
C ALA A 108 13.40 -10.25 -6.65
N VAL A 109 12.51 -11.02 -6.04
CA VAL A 109 11.25 -10.51 -5.47
C VAL A 109 11.50 -9.57 -4.29
N LEU A 110 12.49 -9.86 -3.43
CA LEU A 110 12.86 -8.97 -2.33
C LEU A 110 13.42 -7.64 -2.86
N VAL A 111 14.30 -7.68 -3.85
CA VAL A 111 14.82 -6.48 -4.51
C VAL A 111 13.66 -5.69 -5.14
N GLU A 112 12.76 -6.35 -5.83
CA GLU A 112 11.56 -5.71 -6.37
C GLU A 112 10.68 -5.11 -5.28
N ALA A 113 10.51 -5.75 -4.13
CA ALA A 113 9.77 -5.22 -2.98
C ALA A 113 10.44 -3.99 -2.34
N PHE A 114 11.77 -3.93 -2.35
CA PHE A 114 12.53 -2.75 -1.94
C PHE A 114 12.40 -1.59 -2.92
N MET A 115 12.32 -1.91 -4.21
CA MET A 115 12.11 -0.94 -5.28
C MET A 115 10.63 -0.52 -5.39
N SER A 116 9.71 -1.36 -4.90
CA SER A 116 8.26 -1.14 -4.88
C SER A 116 7.85 -0.40 -3.61
N LYS A 117 7.74 0.94 -3.66
CA LYS A 117 7.02 1.75 -2.66
C LYS A 117 5.54 1.31 -2.64
N THR A 118 5.00 0.57 -1.65
CA THR A 118 3.55 0.20 -1.59
C THR A 118 2.98 -0.44 -0.29
N GLN A 119 2.32 0.34 0.60
CA GLN A 119 1.16 -0.04 1.48
C GLN A 119 1.09 0.63 2.87
N ALA A 120 0.01 1.41 3.01
CA ALA A 120 -0.42 2.33 4.07
C ALA A 120 0.37 3.65 4.09
N ILE A 121 -0.34 4.73 3.82
CA ILE A 121 0.22 6.08 3.88
C ILE A 121 0.51 6.36 5.36
N ALA A 122 1.79 6.48 5.72
CA ALA A 122 2.14 6.77 7.11
C ALA A 122 1.70 8.20 7.43
N ASP A 123 0.70 8.35 8.30
CA ASP A 123 0.21 9.65 8.78
C ASP A 123 1.37 10.57 9.15
N GLU A 124 2.44 10.09 9.77
CA GLU A 124 3.62 10.90 10.12
C GLU A 124 4.35 11.50 8.90
N GLN A 125 4.46 10.76 7.79
CA GLN A 125 5.03 11.28 6.55
C GLN A 125 4.10 12.31 5.90
N ILE A 126 2.79 12.04 5.92
CA ILE A 126 1.78 13.01 5.46
C ILE A 126 1.85 14.26 6.32
N GLN A 127 1.89 14.14 7.65
CA GLN A 127 1.94 15.27 8.58
C GLN A 127 3.25 16.05 8.44
N ALA A 128 4.39 15.38 8.25
CA ALA A 128 5.66 16.05 8.00
C ALA A 128 5.67 16.77 6.62
N LEU A 129 5.05 16.19 5.61
CA LEU A 129 4.89 16.81 4.30
C LEU A 129 3.90 17.98 4.38
N ALA A 130 2.75 17.80 5.02
CA ALA A 130 1.75 18.81 5.29
C ALA A 130 2.30 20.01 6.06
N ALA A 131 3.12 19.77 7.10
CA ALA A 131 3.78 20.83 7.86
C ALA A 131 4.74 21.66 7.01
N ARG A 132 5.38 21.06 6.01
CA ARG A 132 6.26 21.76 5.07
C ARG A 132 5.45 22.52 4.02
N LEU A 133 4.40 21.88 3.48
CA LEU A 133 3.46 22.48 2.53
C LEU A 133 2.64 23.62 3.15
N ALA A 134 2.48 23.67 4.47
CA ALA A 134 1.72 24.72 5.15
C ALA A 134 2.27 26.13 4.88
N ASN A 135 3.59 26.27 4.68
CA ASN A 135 4.22 27.56 4.36
C ASN A 135 4.31 27.82 2.84
N LEU A 136 3.94 26.84 2.01
CA LEU A 136 3.95 26.98 0.55
C LEU A 136 2.83 27.93 0.07
N GLU A 137 1.77 28.03 0.85
CA GLU A 137 0.59 28.85 0.53
C GLU A 137 0.88 30.36 0.55
N ASP A 138 1.88 30.82 1.31
CA ASP A 138 2.32 32.22 1.34
C ASP A 138 2.84 32.71 -0.03
N TYR A 139 3.16 31.78 -0.94
CA TYR A 139 3.61 32.07 -2.29
C TYR A 139 2.49 32.02 -3.33
N ILE A 140 1.27 31.60 -2.93
CA ILE A 140 0.06 31.54 -3.76
C ILE A 140 -0.68 32.88 -3.68
N SER A 141 -1.11 33.42 -4.82
CA SER A 141 -1.94 34.63 -4.89
C SER A 141 -3.22 34.47 -4.05
N ASP A 142 -3.64 35.54 -3.37
CA ASP A 142 -4.71 35.58 -2.33
C ASP A 142 -6.10 35.13 -2.84
N ASP A 143 -6.33 35.11 -4.16
CA ASP A 143 -7.58 34.65 -4.77
C ASP A 143 -7.55 33.19 -5.26
N GLY A 144 -6.38 32.53 -5.19
CA GLY A 144 -6.16 31.19 -5.71
C GLY A 144 -6.49 31.03 -7.20
N ALA A 145 -6.69 32.13 -7.93
CA ALA A 145 -7.20 32.16 -9.29
C ALA A 145 -6.08 32.04 -10.34
N GLU A 146 -4.87 32.47 -9.97
CA GLU A 146 -3.68 32.27 -10.77
C GLU A 146 -3.06 30.91 -10.45
N GLU A 147 -3.04 30.03 -11.46
CA GLU A 147 -2.34 28.76 -11.39
C GLU A 147 -0.84 29.02 -11.34
N LEU A 148 -0.25 28.91 -10.15
CA LEU A 148 1.20 28.88 -10.03
C LEU A 148 1.76 27.65 -10.73
N PRO A 149 2.97 27.73 -11.31
CA PRO A 149 3.72 26.56 -11.73
C PRO A 149 4.26 25.83 -10.47
N LEU A 150 3.38 25.11 -9.77
CA LEU A 150 3.80 24.16 -8.73
C LEU A 150 4.20 22.87 -9.43
N ASP A 151 5.46 22.74 -9.84
CA ASP A 151 6.01 21.46 -10.24
C ASP A 151 6.83 20.83 -9.11
N ALA A 152 7.13 19.54 -9.23
CA ALA A 152 7.89 18.80 -8.21
C ALA A 152 9.24 19.48 -7.92
N GLN A 153 9.91 20.01 -8.95
CA GLN A 153 11.21 20.68 -8.82
C GLN A 153 11.11 21.97 -7.99
N SER A 154 10.09 22.79 -8.25
CA SER A 154 9.85 24.04 -7.51
C SER A 154 9.53 23.78 -6.03
N ILE A 155 8.90 22.65 -5.71
CA ILE A 155 8.62 22.24 -4.33
C ILE A 155 9.89 21.73 -3.63
N GLU A 156 10.72 20.93 -4.30
CA GLU A 156 12.00 20.47 -3.75
C GLU A 156 12.94 21.64 -3.44
N ASP A 157 13.06 22.58 -4.38
CA ASP A 157 13.91 23.77 -4.25
C ASP A 157 13.45 24.70 -3.11
N LEU A 158 12.13 24.78 -2.87
CA LEU A 158 11.55 25.68 -1.87
C LEU A 158 11.47 25.06 -0.47
N LEU A 159 11.24 23.74 -0.38
CA LEU A 159 11.05 23.05 0.90
C LEU A 159 12.31 22.29 1.37
N ASP A 160 13.36 22.23 0.54
CA ASP A 160 14.61 21.47 0.78
C ASP A 160 14.33 20.03 1.22
N VAL A 161 13.45 19.35 0.46
CA VAL A 161 13.01 17.98 0.74
C VAL A 161 13.07 17.08 -0.48
N ASP A 162 13.29 15.78 -0.22
CA ASP A 162 13.06 14.72 -1.20
C ASP A 162 11.56 14.56 -1.44
N ALA A 163 11.06 15.11 -2.55
CA ALA A 163 9.66 15.05 -2.96
C ALA A 163 9.42 13.93 -3.99
N SER A 164 10.33 12.95 -4.12
CA SER A 164 10.23 11.84 -5.09
C SER A 164 9.00 10.93 -4.89
N ALA A 165 8.21 11.13 -3.84
CA ALA A 165 6.95 10.43 -3.57
C ALA A 165 5.71 11.36 -3.67
N LEU A 166 5.90 12.61 -4.12
CA LEU A 166 4.87 13.61 -4.31
C LEU A 166 4.73 13.93 -5.80
N ASP A 167 3.55 13.67 -6.35
CA ASP A 167 3.15 14.08 -7.69
C ASP A 167 2.37 15.39 -7.58
N VAL A 168 2.79 16.42 -8.31
CA VAL A 168 2.07 17.70 -8.34
C VAL A 168 1.22 17.77 -9.59
N ILE A 169 -0.08 17.90 -9.42
CA ILE A 169 -1.03 17.90 -10.53
C ILE A 169 -1.22 19.33 -11.03
N THR A 170 -0.62 19.63 -12.17
CA THR A 170 -0.65 20.95 -12.82
C THR A 170 -1.50 21.02 -14.08
N ASP A 171 -2.02 19.89 -14.57
CA ASP A 171 -2.82 19.81 -15.79
C ASP A 171 -4.02 18.86 -15.66
N GLY A 172 -4.93 18.86 -16.66
CA GLY A 172 -6.12 17.99 -16.69
C GLY A 172 -7.39 18.63 -16.13
N GLY A 173 -8.57 18.10 -16.47
CA GLY A 173 -9.87 18.55 -15.97
C GLY A 173 -10.46 19.82 -16.63
N GLY A 174 -9.69 20.58 -17.41
CA GLY A 174 -10.18 21.77 -18.12
C GLY A 174 -10.46 22.96 -17.18
N THR A 175 -11.52 23.72 -17.45
CA THR A 175 -11.93 24.89 -16.64
C THR A 175 -13.09 24.51 -15.71
N ALA A 176 -12.88 24.68 -14.41
CA ALA A 176 -13.89 24.43 -13.40
C ALA A 176 -14.96 25.53 -13.36
N SER A 177 -16.20 25.15 -13.07
CA SER A 177 -17.27 26.10 -12.72
C SER A 177 -17.16 26.58 -11.26
N ALA A 178 -17.78 27.72 -10.95
CA ALA A 178 -17.81 28.25 -9.59
C ALA A 178 -18.43 27.28 -8.58
N VAL A 179 -19.43 26.48 -8.99
CA VAL A 179 -20.05 25.46 -8.14
C VAL A 179 -19.04 24.37 -7.76
N MET A 180 -18.20 23.95 -8.71
CA MET A 180 -17.20 22.92 -8.48
C MET A 180 -16.04 23.42 -7.60
N LEU A 181 -15.72 24.72 -7.68
CA LEU A 181 -14.74 25.35 -6.79
C LEU A 181 -15.18 25.32 -5.33
N GLU A 182 -16.46 25.62 -5.06
CA GLU A 182 -17.01 25.49 -3.70
C GLU A 182 -16.99 24.03 -3.24
N TRP A 183 -17.39 23.10 -4.10
CA TRP A 183 -17.40 21.68 -3.74
C TRP A 183 -15.99 21.14 -3.43
N ALA A 184 -14.97 21.55 -4.19
CA ALA A 184 -13.57 21.18 -3.93
C ALA A 184 -13.08 21.66 -2.55
N ARG A 185 -13.59 22.80 -2.06
CA ARG A 185 -13.24 23.34 -0.74
C ARG A 185 -13.92 22.59 0.40
N GLU A 186 -15.09 22.02 0.14
CA GLU A 186 -15.95 21.35 1.13
C GLU A 186 -15.71 19.83 1.25
N LEU A 187 -14.70 19.27 0.58
CA LEU A 187 -14.39 17.84 0.71
C LEU A 187 -14.03 17.46 2.16
N ASP A 188 -14.52 16.29 2.59
CA ASP A 188 -14.25 15.75 3.92
C ASP A 188 -12.86 15.09 3.99
N LEU A 189 -12.00 15.60 4.88
CA LEU A 189 -10.73 14.95 5.18
C LEU A 189 -10.96 13.50 5.65
N GLY A 190 -10.15 12.58 5.12
CA GLY A 190 -10.27 11.15 5.34
C GLY A 190 -11.19 10.43 4.35
N ALA A 191 -11.94 11.14 3.51
CA ALA A 191 -12.75 10.53 2.47
C ALA A 191 -11.89 9.85 1.39
N TRP A 192 -12.42 8.78 0.82
CA TRP A 192 -11.76 7.98 -0.21
C TRP A 192 -12.25 8.35 -1.59
N PHE A 193 -11.33 8.36 -2.54
CA PHE A 193 -11.58 8.69 -3.94
C PHE A 193 -10.84 7.74 -4.86
N VAL A 194 -11.35 7.60 -6.08
CA VAL A 194 -10.59 7.10 -7.22
C VAL A 194 -10.07 8.30 -7.99
N LEU A 195 -8.75 8.43 -8.06
CA LEU A 195 -8.07 9.43 -8.87
C LEU A 195 -7.62 8.80 -10.18
N LYS A 196 -8.02 9.40 -11.31
CA LYS A 196 -7.56 9.06 -12.66
C LYS A 196 -6.54 10.10 -13.09
N TYR A 197 -5.27 9.71 -13.16
CA TYR A 197 -4.17 10.59 -13.49
C TYR A 197 -3.14 9.83 -14.34
N ASN A 198 -2.66 10.44 -15.44
CA ASN A 198 -1.72 9.82 -16.38
C ASN A 198 -2.13 8.40 -16.85
N ASP A 199 -3.41 8.23 -17.24
CA ASP A 199 -4.01 6.95 -17.66
C ASP A 199 -3.98 5.83 -16.60
N GLN A 200 -3.73 6.17 -15.34
CA GLN A 200 -3.77 5.24 -14.21
C GLN A 200 -4.89 5.62 -13.24
N GLU A 201 -5.58 4.60 -12.72
CA GLU A 201 -6.55 4.76 -11.63
C GLU A 201 -5.89 4.37 -10.31
N SER A 202 -5.94 5.28 -9.33
CA SER A 202 -5.39 5.08 -8.00
C SER A 202 -6.45 5.33 -6.94
N GLN A 203 -6.56 4.42 -5.98
CA GLN A 203 -7.34 4.67 -4.76
C GLN A 203 -6.53 5.58 -3.83
N VAL A 204 -7.11 6.74 -3.53
CA VAL A 204 -6.47 7.78 -2.72
C VAL A 204 -7.40 8.22 -1.59
N GLN A 205 -6.80 8.56 -0.47
CA GLN A 205 -7.48 9.18 0.65
C GLN A 205 -7.16 10.68 0.68
N TYR A 206 -8.16 11.51 0.91
CA TYR A 206 -7.94 12.94 1.10
C TYR A 206 -7.31 13.18 2.48
N ALA A 207 -6.02 13.50 2.50
CA ALA A 207 -5.18 13.38 3.68
C ALA A 207 -4.91 14.72 4.37
N TRP A 208 -4.88 15.82 3.62
CA TRP A 208 -4.66 17.16 4.18
C TRP A 208 -5.16 18.28 3.26
N ARG A 209 -5.47 19.41 3.88
CA ARG A 209 -5.79 20.69 3.23
C ARG A 209 -4.95 21.81 3.85
N SER A 210 -4.45 22.74 3.05
CA SER A 210 -3.78 23.93 3.56
C SER A 210 -4.71 24.83 4.37
N PRO A 211 -4.15 25.70 5.25
CA PRO A 211 -4.93 26.63 6.07
C PRO A 211 -5.86 27.57 5.27
N MET A 212 -5.38 28.19 4.19
CA MET A 212 -6.21 29.03 3.31
C MET A 212 -7.02 28.19 2.30
N GLY A 213 -6.78 26.88 2.27
CA GLY A 213 -7.56 25.93 1.47
C GLY A 213 -7.18 25.88 0.01
N HIS A 214 -6.05 26.49 -0.40
CA HIS A 214 -5.58 26.51 -1.78
C HIS A 214 -4.92 25.21 -2.24
N LEU A 215 -4.41 24.40 -1.30
CA LEU A 215 -3.70 23.15 -1.58
C LEU A 215 -4.39 21.96 -0.91
N HIS A 216 -4.46 20.87 -1.65
CA HIS A 216 -5.09 19.63 -1.26
C HIS A 216 -4.11 18.48 -1.47
N LEU A 217 -3.90 17.68 -0.43
CA LEU A 217 -3.04 16.51 -0.47
C LEU A 217 -3.90 15.25 -0.41
N PHE A 218 -3.79 14.45 -1.45
CA PHE A 218 -4.33 13.11 -1.50
C PHE A 218 -3.20 12.12 -1.35
N ALA A 219 -3.43 11.00 -0.69
CA ALA A 219 -2.41 10.00 -0.55
C ALA A 219 -2.93 8.62 -0.91
N SER A 220 -2.13 7.88 -1.67
CA SER A 220 -2.42 6.52 -2.11
C SER A 220 -1.86 5.52 -1.12
N ASN A 221 -2.56 4.41 -0.95
CA ASN A 221 -2.04 3.25 -0.21
C ASN A 221 -0.66 2.83 -0.73
N VAL A 222 -0.30 3.13 -1.98
CA VAL A 222 1.00 2.82 -2.59
C VAL A 222 2.14 3.72 -2.06
N GLY A 223 1.88 4.69 -1.18
CA GLY A 223 2.91 5.58 -0.63
C GLY A 223 3.31 6.73 -1.56
N HIS A 224 2.51 6.98 -2.59
CA HIS A 224 2.51 8.19 -3.40
C HIS A 224 1.51 9.19 -2.85
N SER A 225 1.85 10.47 -2.89
CA SER A 225 0.95 11.56 -2.54
C SER A 225 0.76 12.48 -3.73
N TYR A 226 -0.43 13.04 -3.89
CA TYR A 226 -0.80 13.92 -4.97
C TYR A 226 -1.15 15.27 -4.38
N LEU A 227 -0.42 16.31 -4.78
CA LEU A 227 -0.70 17.69 -4.42
C LEU A 227 -1.49 18.34 -5.56
N ILE A 228 -2.65 18.90 -5.22
CA ILE A 228 -3.56 19.51 -6.18
C ILE A 228 -3.98 20.88 -5.67
N GLN A 229 -3.92 21.90 -6.52
CA GLN A 229 -4.51 23.21 -6.22
C GLN A 229 -6.04 23.16 -6.30
N THR A 230 -6.74 23.99 -5.53
CA THR A 230 -8.22 23.99 -5.48
C THR A 230 -8.88 24.15 -6.84
N VAL A 231 -8.36 25.04 -7.69
CA VAL A 231 -8.90 25.26 -9.05
C VAL A 231 -8.80 24.00 -9.90
N ARG A 232 -7.66 23.30 -9.78
CA ARG A 232 -7.40 22.05 -10.49
C ARG A 232 -8.22 20.90 -9.93
N LEU A 233 -8.35 20.81 -8.60
CA LEU A 233 -9.18 19.82 -7.92
C LEU A 233 -10.65 19.93 -8.36
N ALA A 234 -11.18 21.15 -8.43
CA ALA A 234 -12.53 21.41 -8.93
C ALA A 234 -12.70 20.96 -10.40
N ALA A 235 -11.69 21.19 -11.23
CA ALA A 235 -11.70 20.76 -12.62
C ALA A 235 -11.70 19.22 -12.73
N TYR A 236 -10.96 18.53 -11.86
CA TYR A 236 -10.89 17.07 -11.80
C TYR A 236 -12.22 16.45 -11.35
N LEU A 237 -12.87 17.01 -10.33
CA LEU A 237 -14.21 16.61 -9.91
C LEU A 237 -15.21 16.79 -11.05
N GLN A 238 -15.19 17.95 -11.72
CA GLN A 238 -16.11 18.25 -12.82
C GLN A 238 -15.95 17.30 -14.01
N ALA A 239 -14.71 16.90 -14.30
CA ALA A 239 -14.39 16.01 -15.41
C ALA A 239 -14.57 14.51 -15.09
N GLY A 240 -14.90 14.14 -13.84
CA GLY A 240 -14.96 12.73 -13.41
C GLY A 240 -13.57 12.06 -13.35
N LEU A 241 -12.52 12.86 -13.16
CA LEU A 241 -11.14 12.38 -12.95
C LEU A 241 -10.84 12.14 -11.46
N LEU A 242 -11.66 12.68 -10.58
CA LEU A 242 -11.65 12.36 -9.16
C LEU A 242 -13.08 12.01 -8.75
N GLU A 243 -13.32 10.76 -8.37
CA GLU A 243 -14.66 10.26 -8.04
C GLU A 243 -14.68 9.75 -6.59
N SER A 244 -15.68 10.18 -5.81
CA SER A 244 -15.83 9.72 -4.42
C SER A 244 -16.18 8.24 -4.38
N GLN A 245 -15.52 7.49 -3.50
CA GLN A 245 -15.97 6.17 -3.10
C GLN A 245 -16.78 6.30 -1.81
N GLU A 246 -18.10 6.22 -1.89
CA GLU A 246 -18.94 6.10 -0.69
C GLU A 246 -18.57 4.83 0.07
N THR A 247 -18.23 4.96 1.35
CA THR A 247 -18.14 3.82 2.27
C THR A 247 -19.57 3.43 2.62
N GLU A 248 -20.13 2.44 1.92
CA GLU A 248 -21.41 1.83 2.34
C GLU A 248 -21.25 1.36 3.81
N PRO A 249 -22.01 1.92 4.78
CA PRO A 249 -21.90 1.48 6.15
C PRO A 249 -22.31 0.00 6.23
N LEU A 250 -21.53 -0.80 6.97
CA LEU A 250 -21.73 -2.26 7.12
C LEU A 250 -23.18 -2.66 7.42
N THR A 251 -23.94 -1.78 8.07
CA THR A 251 -25.37 -1.96 8.36
C THR A 251 -26.24 -1.99 7.11
N GLN A 252 -25.99 -1.17 6.09
CA GLN A 252 -26.74 -1.15 4.83
C GLN A 252 -26.45 -2.39 3.98
N ARG A 253 -25.20 -2.85 4.00
CA ARG A 253 -24.79 -4.08 3.30
C ARG A 253 -25.41 -5.32 3.94
N ALA A 254 -25.53 -5.34 5.27
CA ALA A 254 -26.23 -6.38 6.00
C ALA A 254 -27.75 -6.36 5.77
N THR A 255 -28.40 -5.18 5.65
CA THR A 255 -29.83 -5.12 5.31
C THR A 255 -30.09 -5.51 3.86
N ARG A 256 -29.23 -5.15 2.90
CA ARG A 256 -29.36 -5.61 1.51
C ARG A 256 -29.19 -7.12 1.39
N ASP A 257 -28.14 -7.70 1.99
CA ASP A 257 -27.94 -9.16 2.02
C ASP A 257 -29.08 -9.89 2.77
N ALA A 258 -29.68 -9.28 3.78
CA ALA A 258 -30.83 -9.84 4.50
C ALA A 258 -32.12 -9.77 3.67
N LEU A 259 -32.35 -8.67 2.93
CA LEU A 259 -33.46 -8.52 2.00
C LEU A 259 -33.33 -9.47 0.80
N ASP A 260 -32.14 -9.59 0.20
CA ASP A 260 -31.88 -10.50 -0.91
C ASP A 260 -32.07 -11.97 -0.47
N LYS A 261 -31.70 -12.32 0.78
CA LYS A 261 -31.97 -13.65 1.36
C LYS A 261 -33.45 -13.90 1.67
N LEU A 262 -34.22 -12.87 2.03
CA LEU A 262 -35.66 -12.95 2.26
C LEU A 262 -36.45 -13.06 0.97
N GLU A 263 -36.06 -12.33 -0.09
CA GLU A 263 -36.64 -12.48 -1.43
C GLU A 263 -36.31 -13.85 -2.04
N ALA A 264 -35.14 -14.42 -1.72
CA ALA A 264 -34.76 -15.77 -2.16
C ALA A 264 -35.41 -16.91 -1.35
N ASN A 265 -35.95 -16.66 -0.15
CA ASN A 265 -36.63 -17.65 0.71
C ASN A 265 -37.81 -17.05 1.48
N PRO A 266 -38.95 -16.80 0.83
CA PRO A 266 -40.12 -16.18 1.46
C PRO A 266 -40.81 -17.04 2.54
N ASP A 267 -40.51 -18.35 2.61
CA ASP A 267 -41.12 -19.27 3.59
C ASP A 267 -40.58 -19.11 5.03
N MET A 268 -39.54 -18.30 5.26
CA MET A 268 -39.02 -18.04 6.61
C MET A 268 -39.90 -17.12 7.48
N LEU A 269 -41.01 -16.59 6.94
CA LEU A 269 -41.92 -15.68 7.66
C LEU A 269 -43.08 -16.39 8.40
N LEU A 270 -43.16 -17.72 8.42
CA LEU A 270 -44.28 -18.47 9.03
C LEU A 270 -43.87 -19.55 10.05
N ALA A 271 -42.80 -19.32 10.83
CA ALA A 271 -42.44 -20.15 11.99
C ALA A 271 -42.35 -19.32 13.28
#